data_AF-A0A497KBR2-F1
#
_entry.id   AF-A0A497KBR2-F1
#
_cell.length_a   1.000
_cell.length_b   1.000
_cell.length_c   1.000
_cell.angle_alpha   90.00
_cell.angle_beta   90.00
_cell.angle_gamma   90.00
#
_symmetry.space_group_name_H-M   'P 1'
#
loop_
_entity.id
_entity.type
_entity.pdbx_description
1 polymer ?
#
loop_
_entity_poly.entity_id
_entity_poly.type
_entity_poly.pdbx_seq_one_letter_code
_entity_poly.pdbx_strand_id
1 'polypeptide(L)'
;VNLGYHLSIVCGERSGRVQVSLRCTREFHEKTGIDLASDLAEPLGRLLNGAGGGHSTSAGVNGYGSLERTIELCESIIKDLLATRK
;
A
#
# COMPACT_ATOMS: atom_id res chain seq x y z
N VAL A 1 11.22 -11.29 -9.44
CA VAL A 1 11.42 -11.89 -8.10
C VAL A 1 10.06 -12.26 -7.55
N ASN A 2 9.79 -13.53 -7.25
CA ASN A 2 8.56 -13.96 -6.60
C ASN A 2 8.90 -14.26 -5.13
N LEU A 3 8.46 -13.39 -4.22
CA LEU A 3 8.81 -13.46 -2.79
C LEU A 3 7.99 -14.49 -2.01
N GLY A 4 7.06 -15.20 -2.67
CA GLY A 4 6.14 -16.15 -2.03
C GLY A 4 4.90 -15.51 -1.39
N TYR A 5 4.68 -14.20 -1.59
CA TYR A 5 3.53 -13.46 -1.06
C TYR A 5 2.64 -12.93 -2.18
N HIS A 6 1.32 -12.97 -1.98
CA HIS A 6 0.34 -12.37 -2.89
C HIS A 6 0.41 -10.83 -2.88
N LEU A 7 0.66 -10.25 -1.70
CA LEU A 7 0.82 -8.82 -1.45
C LEU A 7 1.98 -8.63 -0.46
N SER A 8 2.85 -7.66 -0.72
CA SER A 8 3.95 -7.24 0.14
C SER A 8 3.89 -5.74 0.32
N ILE A 9 3.91 -5.31 1.58
CA ILE A 9 3.97 -3.90 2.00
C ILE A 9 5.20 -3.76 2.89
N VAL A 10 6.14 -2.91 2.47
CA VAL A 10 7.37 -2.64 3.23
C VAL A 10 7.39 -1.17 3.59
N CYS A 11 7.39 -0.87 4.88
CA CYS A 11 7.40 0.48 5.42
C CYS A 11 8.77 0.77 6.03
N GLY A 12 9.30 1.96 5.77
CA GLY A 12 10.49 2.48 6.41
C GLY A 12 10.23 3.88 6.94
N GLU A 13 10.78 4.17 8.12
CA GLU A 13 10.73 5.50 8.73
C GLU A 13 12.14 6.04 8.93
N ARG A 14 12.35 7.32 8.62
CA ARG A 14 13.54 8.06 8.99
C ARG A 14 13.22 9.53 9.22
N SER A 15 13.55 10.03 10.41
CA SER A 15 13.41 11.46 10.75
C SER A 15 11.99 12.00 10.54
N GLY A 16 10.97 11.23 10.96
CA GLY A 16 9.55 11.60 10.82
C GLY A 16 9.00 11.55 9.39
N ARG A 17 9.80 11.05 8.44
CA ARG A 17 9.37 10.73 7.07
C ARG A 17 9.19 9.24 6.93
N VAL A 18 8.12 8.85 6.25
CA VAL A 18 7.80 7.47 5.95
C VAL A 18 7.85 7.22 4.45
N GLN A 19 8.37 6.06 4.09
CA GLN A 19 8.33 5.54 2.72
C GLN A 19 7.74 4.14 2.74
N VAL A 20 6.84 3.87 1.81
CA VAL A 20 6.18 2.58 1.66
C VAL A 20 6.41 2.06 0.24
N SER A 21 6.84 0.81 0.13
CA SER A 21 6.92 0.08 -1.13
C SER A 21 5.86 -1.02 -1.16
N LEU A 22 5.06 -1.03 -2.23
CA LEU A 22 3.92 -1.92 -2.39
C LEU A 22 4.12 -2.81 -3.62
N ARG A 23 3.97 -4.13 -3.47
CA ARG A 23 4.05 -5.10 -4.58
C ARG A 23 3.00 -6.18 -4.40
N CYS A 24 2.33 -6.57 -5.47
CA CYS A 24 1.49 -7.77 -5.46
C CYS A 24 1.76 -8.63 -6.70
N THR A 25 1.31 -9.88 -6.65
CA THR A 25 1.31 -10.74 -7.85
C THR A 25 0.23 -10.27 -8.81
N ARG A 26 0.44 -10.51 -10.11
CA ARG A 26 -0.61 -10.27 -11.12
C ARG A 26 -1.88 -11.06 -10.80
N GLU A 27 -1.75 -12.29 -10.33
CA GLU A 27 -2.89 -13.11 -9.89
C GLU A 27 -3.69 -12.47 -8.75
N PHE A 28 -3.02 -11.86 -7.76
CA PHE A 28 -3.71 -11.14 -6.69
C PHE A 28 -4.54 -9.97 -7.24
N HIS A 29 -3.95 -9.15 -8.11
CA HIS A 29 -4.65 -8.04 -8.76
C HIS A 29 -5.84 -8.55 -9.59
N GLU A 30 -5.66 -9.59 -10.41
CA GLU A 30 -6.71 -10.13 -11.26
C GLU A 30 -7.86 -10.77 -10.47
N LYS A 31 -7.56 -11.45 -9.36
CA LYS A 31 -8.58 -12.12 -8.53
C LYS A 31 -9.31 -11.19 -7.59
N THR A 32 -8.64 -10.18 -7.03
CA THR A 32 -9.24 -9.26 -6.07
C THR A 32 -9.76 -7.97 -6.71
N GLY A 33 -9.29 -7.65 -7.91
CA GLY A 33 -9.57 -6.37 -8.58
C GLY A 33 -8.93 -5.15 -7.90
N ILE A 34 -8.04 -5.35 -6.91
CA ILE A 34 -7.39 -4.28 -6.17
C ILE A 34 -6.24 -3.69 -7.00
N ASP A 35 -6.30 -2.39 -7.27
CA ASP A 35 -5.22 -1.62 -7.89
C ASP A 35 -4.35 -0.96 -6.81
N LEU A 36 -3.08 -1.37 -6.69
CA LEU A 36 -2.22 -0.86 -5.63
C LEU A 36 -1.95 0.66 -5.72
N ALA A 37 -2.04 1.26 -6.91
CA ALA A 37 -1.81 2.69 -7.07
C ALA A 37 -3.02 3.49 -6.57
N SER A 38 -4.21 3.21 -7.12
CA SER A 38 -5.41 4.02 -6.85
C SER A 38 -6.16 3.59 -5.59
N ASP A 39 -6.22 2.29 -5.27
CA ASP A 39 -6.98 1.79 -4.12
C ASP A 39 -6.18 1.86 -2.82
N LEU A 40 -4.83 1.83 -2.87
CA LEU A 40 -3.97 1.84 -1.68
C LEU A 40 -3.01 3.03 -1.62
N ALA A 41 -2.13 3.20 -2.61
CA ALA A 41 -1.03 4.17 -2.51
C ALA A 41 -1.52 5.63 -2.44
N GLU A 42 -2.45 6.01 -3.31
CA GLU A 42 -3.03 7.36 -3.33
C GLU A 42 -3.78 7.71 -2.03
N PRO A 43 -4.73 6.89 -1.52
CA PRO A 43 -5.37 7.13 -0.23
C PRO A 43 -4.38 7.21 0.93
N LEU A 44 -3.43 6.27 0.99
CA LEU A 44 -2.41 6.24 2.05
C LEU A 44 -1.53 7.49 2.01
N GLY A 45 -1.10 7.92 0.83
CA GLY A 45 -0.33 9.15 0.63
C GLY A 45 -1.06 10.37 1.16
N ARG A 46 -2.35 10.51 0.86
CA ARG A 46 -3.18 11.61 1.40
C ARG A 46 -3.26 11.59 2.93
N LEU A 47 -3.48 10.41 3.53
CA LEU A 47 -3.57 10.25 5.00
C LEU A 47 -2.25 10.54 5.73
N LEU A 48 -1.12 10.38 5.03
CA LEU A 48 0.23 10.67 5.54
C LEU A 48 0.74 12.06 5.16
N ASN A 49 -0.12 12.97 4.69
CA ASN A 49 0.25 14.31 4.21
C ASN A 49 1.36 14.28 3.16
N GLY A 50 1.31 13.31 2.27
CA GLY A 50 2.31 13.05 1.24
C GLY A 50 1.69 12.69 -0.09
N ALA A 51 2.39 11.86 -0.86
CA ALA A 51 1.96 11.42 -2.18
C ALA A 51 2.19 9.92 -2.34
N GLY A 52 1.27 9.26 -3.04
CA GLY A 52 1.40 7.88 -3.43
C GLY A 52 0.89 7.66 -4.85
N GLY A 53 1.40 6.61 -5.49
CA GLY A 53 1.03 6.25 -6.86
C GLY A 53 1.91 5.14 -7.42
N GLY A 54 1.75 4.87 -8.71
CA GLY A 54 2.49 3.83 -9.43
C GLY A 54 1.60 3.07 -10.40
N HIS A 55 1.73 1.74 -10.40
CA HIS A 55 0.95 0.82 -11.22
C HIS A 55 0.15 -0.16 -10.37
N SER A 56 -0.83 -0.81 -10.99
CA SER A 56 -1.78 -1.73 -10.34
C SER A 56 -1.14 -2.84 -9.50
N THR A 57 0.08 -3.28 -9.85
CA THR A 57 0.82 -4.33 -9.13
C THR A 57 2.08 -3.84 -8.41
N SER A 58 2.42 -2.55 -8.57
CA SER A 58 3.66 -1.97 -8.04
C SER A 58 3.50 -0.48 -7.81
N ALA A 59 3.41 -0.09 -6.55
CA ALA A 59 3.21 1.30 -6.15
C ALA A 59 4.15 1.69 -5.00
N GLY A 60 4.15 2.98 -4.67
CA GLY A 60 4.90 3.51 -3.54
C GLY A 60 4.27 4.75 -2.96
N VAL A 61 4.61 5.04 -1.70
CA VAL A 61 4.12 6.20 -0.96
C VAL A 61 5.30 6.87 -0.26
N ASN A 62 5.32 8.20 -0.29
CA ASN A 62 6.18 9.01 0.58
C ASN A 62 5.28 9.95 1.37
N GLY A 63 5.51 10.08 2.67
CA GLY A 63 4.74 10.97 3.53
C GLY A 63 5.43 11.23 4.86
N TYR A 64 4.63 11.61 5.85
CA TYR A 64 5.08 11.99 7.17
C TYR A 64 4.30 11.23 8.25
N GLY A 65 4.97 10.95 9.36
CA GLY A 65 4.38 10.22 10.48
C GLY A 65 5.34 9.19 11.07
N SER A 66 4.78 8.24 11.82
CA SER A 66 5.53 7.10 12.37
C SER A 66 5.24 5.82 11.58
N LEU A 67 6.15 4.85 11.74
CA LEU A 67 6.03 3.52 11.19
C LEU A 67 4.74 2.82 11.64
N GLU A 68 4.41 2.91 12.93
CA GLU A 68 3.24 2.24 13.51
C GLU A 68 1.95 2.74 12.87
N ARG A 69 1.75 4.07 12.84
CA ARG A 69 0.57 4.67 12.22
C ARG A 69 0.48 4.32 10.73
N THR A 70 1.62 4.27 10.04
CA THR A 70 1.67 3.89 8.62
C THR A 70 1.20 2.46 8.40
N ILE A 71 1.65 1.52 9.26
CA ILE A 71 1.24 0.11 9.20
C ILE A 71 -0.26 -0.04 9.51
N GLU A 72 -0.76 0.63 10.55
CA GLU A 72 -2.19 0.62 10.92
C GLU A 72 -3.09 1.10 9.77
N LEU A 73 -2.70 2.18 9.09
CA LEU A 73 -3.42 2.69 7.93
C LEU A 73 -3.40 1.72 6.75
N CYS A 74 -2.24 1.11 6.45
CA CYS A 74 -2.14 0.08 5.41
C CYS A 74 -3.07 -1.10 5.70
N GLU A 75 -3.06 -1.58 6.94
CA GLU A 75 -3.88 -2.71 7.38
C GLU A 75 -5.37 -2.38 7.26
N SER A 76 -5.79 -1.20 7.72
CA SER A 76 -7.18 -0.75 7.63
C SER A 76 -7.66 -0.72 6.18
N ILE A 77 -6.92 -0.06 5.28
CA ILE A 77 -7.30 0.06 3.87
C ILE A 77 -7.40 -1.32 3.21
N ILE A 78 -6.42 -2.19 3.43
CA ILE A 78 -6.43 -3.54 2.83
C ILE A 78 -7.59 -4.38 3.36
N LYS A 79 -7.89 -4.33 4.67
CA LYS A 79 -9.04 -5.03 5.25
C LYS A 79 -10.35 -4.59 4.60
N ASP A 80 -10.53 -3.28 4.44
CA ASP A 80 -11.74 -2.72 3.84
C ASP A 80 -11.89 -3.12 2.37
N LEU A 81 -10.79 -3.06 1.60
CA LEU A 81 -10.79 -3.49 0.19
C LEU A 81 -11.14 -4.97 0.04
N LEU A 82 -10.55 -5.84 0.86
CA LEU A 82 -10.80 -7.29 0.82
C LEU A 82 -12.22 -7.65 1.29
N ALA A 83 -12.82 -6.86 2.17
CA ALA A 83 -14.20 -7.09 2.63
C ALA A 83 -15.25 -6.65 1.61
N THR A 84 -14.95 -5.63 0.80
CA THR A 84 -15.91 -4.98 -0.10
C THR A 84 -15.84 -5.47 -1.54
N ARG A 85 -14.69 -5.96 -2.00
CA ARG A 85 -14.49 -6.52 -3.34
C ARG A 85 -14.77 -8.03 -3.30
N LYS A 86 -15.87 -8.46 -3.92
CA LYS A 86 -16.24 -9.88 -4.13
C LYS A 86 -15.96 -10.31 -5.56
#